data_AF-A0A8H2X157-F1
#
_entry.id   AF-A0A8H2X157-F1
#
_cell.length_a   1.000
_cell.length_b   1.000
_cell.length_c   1.000
_cell.angle_alpha   90.00
_cell.angle_beta   90.00
_cell.angle_gamma   90.00
#
_symmetry.space_group_name_H-M   'P 1'
#
loop_
_entity.id
_entity.type
_entity.pdbx_description
1 polymer ?
#
loop_
_entity_poly.entity_id
_entity_poly.type
_entity_poly.pdbx_seq_one_letter_code
_entity_poly.pdbx_strand_id
1 'polypeptide(L)'
;MSGPSNTDNNNQLPPPSPEVPIIADPSITTGSSNSGLVENSHPRSSKYYYLDGSAVFLAGKTLFKFQASLIAADPDVKDYELKHLMKDAISGFRDNNAMDKPGTSDAHPIVLPADVTADLFEDFLMVAFGGTFYDSATNTALLDFIQTLQKPPSYTPALASRIIELGYLGYRLGMKNLDTWVQIRICKVLRELSGRYPVPDDWDAPSIIQLVRYMQKTSVPGYRHLIFSLMRHIISESTNTIYNSIDEAPHGKIIDLCAALYKEKDLLVNSPEFFGLVFAVIVSLGHTSPVWTDHLTREDRRVLYAANTTLTCLSNQNDLEVGWIVDPTAIRHTCAKCSGNFDSCWEAAFSRCKGLKSRMQSEDIRHIVALPDYVAQFTSLFAAPCGCSKRFWNQAEQRMELLYRGLTERYKLLVQTV
;
A
#
# COMPACT_ATOMS: atom_id res chain seq x y z
N MET A 1 -26.90 48.13 -13.75
CA MET A 1 -26.33 48.13 -15.10
C MET A 1 -24.93 47.52 -14.98
N SER A 2 -24.85 46.19 -14.99
CA SER A 2 -24.60 45.34 -16.17
C SER A 2 -23.11 45.33 -16.56
N GLY A 3 -22.47 44.16 -16.42
CA GLY A 3 -21.05 43.85 -16.71
C GLY A 3 -20.69 43.91 -18.20
N PRO A 4 -19.60 43.24 -18.69
CA PRO A 4 -19.11 41.88 -18.36
C PRO A 4 -17.61 41.85 -17.95
N SER A 5 -17.05 40.90 -17.18
CA SER A 5 -16.84 39.44 -17.29
C SER A 5 -15.89 38.95 -18.39
N ASN A 6 -14.67 38.55 -18.02
CA ASN A 6 -13.94 37.37 -18.53
C ASN A 6 -12.58 37.24 -17.84
N THR A 7 -12.39 36.17 -17.06
CA THR A 7 -11.06 35.61 -16.79
C THR A 7 -11.18 34.09 -16.85
N ASP A 8 -10.43 33.54 -17.79
CA ASP A 8 -10.43 32.15 -18.25
C ASP A 8 -9.96 31.15 -17.20
N ASN A 9 -10.67 30.02 -17.15
CA ASN A 9 -10.32 28.82 -16.39
C ASN A 9 -9.35 27.95 -17.20
N ASN A 10 -8.07 27.93 -16.81
CA ASN A 10 -7.06 27.00 -17.33
C ASN A 10 -7.10 25.65 -16.61
N ASN A 11 -8.20 24.89 -16.78
CA ASN A 11 -8.25 23.47 -16.45
C ASN A 11 -8.64 22.68 -17.70
N GLN A 12 -7.70 22.57 -18.64
CA GLN A 12 -7.80 21.58 -19.72
C GLN A 12 -7.04 20.33 -19.30
N LEU A 13 -7.78 19.23 -19.16
CA LEU A 13 -7.22 17.88 -19.10
C LEU A 13 -6.46 17.59 -20.41
N PRO A 14 -5.36 16.82 -20.36
CA PRO A 14 -4.66 16.43 -21.58
C PRO A 14 -5.58 15.62 -22.51
N PRO A 15 -5.43 15.77 -23.84
CA PRO A 15 -6.22 14.99 -24.79
C PRO A 15 -5.92 13.49 -24.66
N PRO A 16 -6.91 12.62 -24.95
CA PRO A 16 -6.70 11.18 -24.97
C PRO A 16 -5.62 10.82 -26.00
N SER A 17 -4.76 9.87 -25.65
CA SER A 17 -3.73 9.34 -26.55
C SER A 17 -4.37 8.72 -27.80
N PRO A 18 -3.73 8.83 -28.97
CA PRO A 18 -4.29 8.34 -30.23
C PRO A 18 -4.50 6.82 -30.19
N GLU A 19 -5.68 6.39 -30.61
CA GLU A 19 -6.04 4.98 -30.79
C GLU A 19 -5.05 4.32 -31.77
N VAL A 20 -4.43 3.23 -31.31
CA VAL A 20 -3.57 2.39 -32.15
C VAL A 20 -4.45 1.68 -33.18
N PRO A 21 -4.21 1.83 -34.49
CA PRO A 21 -5.00 1.16 -35.50
C PRO A 21 -4.75 -0.35 -35.45
N ILE A 22 -5.82 -1.11 -35.25
CA ILE A 22 -5.84 -2.57 -35.40
C ILE A 22 -5.62 -2.87 -36.88
N ILE A 23 -4.45 -3.42 -37.20
CA ILE A 23 -4.12 -3.92 -38.53
C ILE A 23 -5.00 -5.15 -38.78
N ALA A 24 -5.93 -5.03 -39.73
CA ALA A 24 -6.71 -6.14 -40.25
C ALA A 24 -5.84 -6.92 -41.25
N ASP A 25 -5.60 -8.19 -40.96
CA ASP A 25 -4.92 -9.13 -41.85
C ASP A 25 -5.99 -9.97 -42.59
N PRO A 26 -6.12 -9.89 -43.93
CA PRO A 26 -7.16 -10.60 -44.66
C PRO A 26 -6.59 -11.91 -45.24
N SER A 27 -6.85 -13.04 -44.58
CA SER A 27 -6.69 -14.36 -45.18
C SER A 27 -7.91 -15.22 -44.93
N ILE A 28 -8.86 -15.14 -45.86
CA ILE A 28 -10.01 -16.04 -45.98
C ILE A 28 -9.49 -17.41 -46.42
N THR A 29 -9.66 -18.43 -45.58
CA THR A 29 -9.73 -19.81 -46.05
C THR A 29 -10.99 -20.45 -45.46
N THR A 30 -11.99 -20.62 -46.32
CA THR A 30 -13.26 -21.29 -46.06
C THR A 30 -13.04 -22.77 -45.82
N GLY A 31 -13.06 -23.17 -44.55
CA GLY A 31 -13.08 -24.56 -44.12
C GLY A 31 -14.27 -24.80 -43.18
N SER A 32 -15.39 -25.27 -43.73
CA SER A 32 -16.52 -25.76 -42.96
C SER A 32 -16.11 -27.03 -42.20
N SER A 33 -16.10 -26.97 -40.88
CA SER A 33 -16.00 -28.15 -39.99
C SER A 33 -16.48 -27.77 -38.58
N ASN A 34 -17.71 -28.18 -38.26
CA ASN A 34 -18.31 -28.35 -36.93
C ASN A 34 -17.53 -27.77 -35.73
N SER A 35 -17.77 -26.51 -35.39
CA SER A 35 -17.49 -26.01 -34.05
C SER A 35 -18.58 -26.52 -33.10
N GLY A 36 -18.33 -27.66 -32.45
CA GLY A 36 -18.94 -27.91 -31.15
C GLY A 36 -18.52 -26.75 -30.25
N LEU A 37 -19.45 -25.81 -30.01
CA LEU A 37 -19.32 -24.81 -28.96
C LEU A 37 -19.15 -25.60 -27.67
N VAL A 38 -17.90 -25.77 -27.24
CA VAL A 38 -17.61 -26.09 -25.85
C VAL A 38 -18.09 -24.85 -25.11
N GLU A 39 -19.34 -24.86 -24.67
CA GLU A 39 -19.80 -23.99 -23.59
C GLU A 39 -18.77 -24.18 -22.48
N ASN A 40 -17.91 -23.18 -22.32
CA ASN A 40 -16.93 -23.16 -21.24
C ASN A 40 -17.74 -23.00 -19.95
N SER A 41 -18.30 -24.10 -19.48
CA SER A 41 -19.06 -24.17 -18.25
C SER A 41 -18.09 -23.87 -17.12
N HIS A 42 -18.12 -22.63 -16.63
CA HIS A 42 -17.38 -22.25 -15.44
C HIS A 42 -17.84 -23.10 -14.25
N PRO A 43 -16.93 -23.67 -13.44
CA PRO A 43 -17.31 -24.37 -12.22
C PRO A 43 -18.07 -23.43 -11.27
N ARG A 44 -19.10 -23.95 -10.62
CA ARG A 44 -19.83 -23.26 -9.56
C ARG A 44 -19.12 -23.44 -8.22
N SER A 45 -19.05 -22.39 -7.41
CA SER A 45 -18.56 -22.49 -6.04
C SER A 45 -19.42 -23.50 -5.26
N SER A 46 -18.79 -24.45 -4.58
CA SER A 46 -19.50 -25.42 -3.75
C SER A 46 -20.11 -24.79 -2.49
N LYS A 47 -19.61 -23.61 -2.08
CA LYS A 47 -20.02 -22.92 -0.84
C LYS A 47 -20.97 -21.76 -1.08
N TYR A 48 -20.75 -21.00 -2.14
CA TYR A 48 -21.42 -19.71 -2.38
C TYR A 48 -22.17 -19.70 -3.72
N TYR A 49 -22.92 -20.76 -4.00
CA TYR A 49 -23.80 -20.84 -5.16
C TYR A 49 -25.21 -21.27 -4.73
N TYR A 50 -26.05 -20.30 -4.38
CA TYR A 50 -27.40 -20.50 -3.89
C TYR A 50 -28.42 -20.47 -5.02
N LEU A 51 -29.31 -21.47 -5.06
CA LEU A 51 -30.34 -21.57 -6.11
C LEU A 51 -31.25 -20.34 -6.16
N ASP A 52 -31.56 -19.79 -4.99
CA ASP A 52 -32.41 -18.61 -4.77
C ASP A 52 -31.65 -17.27 -4.82
N GLY A 53 -30.33 -17.28 -5.08
CA GLY A 53 -29.53 -16.06 -5.16
C GLY A 53 -30.01 -15.11 -6.27
N SER A 54 -29.96 -13.80 -6.00
CA SER A 54 -30.44 -12.78 -6.93
C SER A 54 -29.45 -12.42 -8.04
N ALA A 55 -28.16 -12.69 -7.86
CA ALA A 55 -27.14 -12.40 -8.88
C ALA A 55 -26.04 -13.48 -8.95
N VAL A 56 -25.47 -13.66 -10.14
CA VAL A 56 -24.32 -14.51 -10.43
C VAL A 56 -23.08 -13.65 -10.69
N PHE A 57 -21.97 -13.96 -10.03
CA PHE A 57 -20.67 -13.32 -10.16
C PHE A 57 -19.66 -14.33 -10.69
N LEU A 58 -18.71 -13.88 -11.52
CA LEU A 58 -17.59 -14.67 -11.98
C LEU A 58 -16.30 -14.07 -11.42
N ALA A 59 -15.62 -14.80 -10.53
CA ALA A 59 -14.32 -14.44 -9.98
C ALA A 59 -13.27 -15.43 -10.48
N GLY A 60 -12.27 -14.95 -11.22
CA GLY A 60 -11.34 -15.81 -11.95
C GLY A 60 -12.08 -16.75 -12.91
N LYS A 61 -12.19 -18.03 -12.56
CA LYS A 61 -12.87 -19.06 -13.36
C LYS A 61 -14.10 -19.66 -12.66
N THR A 62 -14.49 -19.16 -11.49
CA THR A 62 -15.51 -19.77 -10.65
C THR A 62 -16.75 -18.88 -10.53
N LEU A 63 -17.93 -19.48 -10.67
CA LEU A 63 -19.22 -18.81 -10.52
C LEU A 63 -19.68 -18.82 -9.05
N PHE A 64 -20.16 -17.67 -8.59
CA PHE A 64 -20.73 -17.45 -7.27
C PHE A 64 -22.16 -16.92 -7.45
N LYS A 65 -23.13 -17.45 -6.72
CA LYS A 65 -24.53 -17.01 -6.80
C LYS A 65 -25.08 -16.76 -5.41
N PHE A 66 -25.53 -15.54 -5.13
CA PHE A 66 -26.09 -15.16 -3.83
C PHE A 66 -26.93 -13.89 -3.92
N GLN A 67 -27.52 -13.47 -2.79
CA GLN A 67 -28.28 -12.23 -2.71
C GLN A 67 -27.34 -11.02 -2.83
N ALA A 68 -27.38 -10.30 -3.96
CA ALA A 68 -26.50 -9.15 -4.22
C ALA A 68 -26.57 -8.05 -3.14
N SER A 69 -27.71 -7.95 -2.43
CA SER A 69 -27.89 -7.02 -1.30
C SER A 69 -26.91 -7.27 -0.14
N LEU A 70 -26.37 -8.48 -0.01
CA LEU A 70 -25.40 -8.82 1.05
C LEU A 70 -24.02 -8.17 0.87
N ILE A 71 -23.70 -7.75 -0.36
CA ILE A 71 -22.46 -7.02 -0.68
C ILE A 71 -22.73 -5.60 -1.19
N ALA A 72 -23.94 -5.10 -0.94
CA ALA A 72 -24.31 -3.76 -1.36
C ALA A 72 -23.40 -2.72 -0.65
N ALA A 73 -23.04 -1.67 -1.39
CA ALA A 73 -22.34 -0.53 -0.82
C ALA A 73 -23.12 0.09 0.34
N ASP A 74 -22.39 0.64 1.31
CA ASP A 74 -23.01 1.35 2.43
C ASP A 74 -23.79 2.58 1.90
N PRO A 75 -24.95 2.95 2.50
CA PRO A 75 -25.84 3.97 1.96
C PRO A 75 -25.22 5.37 1.77
N ASP A 76 -24.18 5.69 2.54
CA ASP A 76 -23.46 6.96 2.47
C ASP A 76 -22.32 6.97 1.43
N VAL A 77 -21.98 5.82 0.84
CA VAL A 77 -20.94 5.69 -0.17
C VAL A 77 -21.54 5.80 -1.57
N LYS A 78 -21.42 6.99 -2.16
CA LYS A 78 -22.01 7.26 -3.48
C LYS A 78 -21.16 6.77 -4.64
N ASP A 79 -19.84 6.92 -4.56
CA ASP A 79 -18.94 6.61 -5.66
C ASP A 79 -17.87 5.61 -5.20
N TYR A 80 -17.94 4.40 -5.77
CA TYR A 80 -17.04 3.29 -5.53
C TYR A 80 -16.71 2.61 -6.85
N GLU A 81 -15.54 1.95 -6.90
CA GLU A 81 -14.92 1.50 -8.16
C GLU A 81 -15.83 0.55 -8.97
N LEU A 82 -16.48 -0.40 -8.31
CA LEU A 82 -17.30 -1.43 -8.96
C LEU A 82 -18.78 -1.07 -9.06
N LYS A 83 -19.16 0.19 -8.80
CA LYS A 83 -20.55 0.67 -8.86
C LYS A 83 -21.24 0.34 -10.18
N HIS A 84 -20.53 0.50 -11.29
CA HIS A 84 -21.05 0.23 -12.63
C HIS A 84 -21.39 -1.26 -12.83
N LEU A 85 -20.68 -2.17 -12.17
CA LEU A 85 -20.96 -3.61 -12.21
C LEU A 85 -22.12 -4.00 -11.28
N MET A 86 -22.27 -3.32 -10.13
CA MET A 86 -23.22 -3.70 -9.08
C MET A 86 -24.62 -3.08 -9.22
N LYS A 87 -24.76 -2.00 -9.99
CA LYS A 87 -25.99 -1.19 -10.04
C LYS A 87 -27.26 -2.00 -10.35
N ASP A 88 -27.18 -2.87 -11.36
CA ASP A 88 -28.34 -3.63 -11.84
C ASP A 88 -28.67 -4.80 -10.91
N ALA A 89 -27.64 -5.43 -10.34
CA ALA A 89 -27.77 -6.53 -9.37
C ALA A 89 -28.48 -6.10 -8.09
N ILE A 90 -28.17 -4.89 -7.59
CA ILE A 90 -28.74 -4.36 -6.34
C ILE A 90 -30.14 -3.79 -6.57
N SER A 91 -30.41 -3.16 -7.72
CA SER A 91 -31.71 -2.57 -8.03
C SER A 91 -32.79 -3.58 -8.45
N GLY A 92 -32.43 -4.87 -8.53
CA GLY A 92 -33.37 -5.98 -8.67
C GLY A 92 -33.90 -6.20 -10.08
N PHE A 93 -33.05 -6.03 -11.11
CA PHE A 93 -33.35 -6.34 -12.52
C PHE A 93 -34.78 -5.98 -12.96
N ARG A 94 -35.23 -4.75 -12.66
CA ARG A 94 -36.64 -4.31 -12.80
C ARG A 94 -37.19 -4.26 -14.23
N ASP A 95 -36.36 -4.49 -15.25
CA ASP A 95 -36.77 -4.40 -16.66
C ASP A 95 -37.15 -5.78 -17.19
N ASN A 96 -38.31 -5.90 -17.84
CA ASN A 96 -38.82 -7.16 -18.40
C ASN A 96 -37.92 -7.78 -19.51
N ASN A 97 -36.89 -7.07 -19.97
CA ASN A 97 -35.87 -7.55 -20.91
C ASN A 97 -34.55 -7.95 -20.20
N ALA A 98 -34.59 -8.28 -18.89
CA ALA A 98 -33.39 -8.50 -18.08
C ALA A 98 -32.62 -9.81 -18.36
N MET A 99 -33.10 -10.73 -19.20
CA MET A 99 -32.48 -12.05 -19.36
C MET A 99 -31.00 -11.99 -19.79
N ASP A 100 -30.59 -10.95 -20.54
CA ASP A 100 -29.22 -10.81 -21.05
C ASP A 100 -28.34 -9.86 -20.22
N LYS A 101 -28.83 -9.36 -19.07
CA LYS A 101 -28.05 -8.43 -18.23
C LYS A 101 -26.99 -9.17 -17.40
N PRO A 102 -25.80 -8.58 -17.18
CA PRO A 102 -24.81 -9.14 -16.27
C PRO A 102 -25.39 -9.40 -14.88
N GLY A 103 -25.24 -10.62 -14.40
CA GLY A 103 -25.67 -11.12 -13.11
C GLY A 103 -26.93 -11.99 -13.13
N THR A 104 -27.68 -12.06 -14.22
CA THR A 104 -28.97 -12.78 -14.21
C THR A 104 -28.85 -14.30 -14.36
N SER A 105 -27.75 -14.79 -14.93
CA SER A 105 -27.54 -16.22 -15.18
C SER A 105 -26.06 -16.59 -15.24
N ASP A 106 -25.77 -17.89 -15.28
CA ASP A 106 -24.40 -18.41 -15.47
C ASP A 106 -23.81 -18.06 -16.83
N ALA A 107 -24.66 -17.88 -17.85
CA ALA A 107 -24.25 -17.44 -19.18
C ALA A 107 -23.92 -15.94 -19.22
N HIS A 108 -24.47 -15.16 -18.29
CA HIS A 108 -24.30 -13.72 -18.19
C HIS A 108 -23.94 -13.33 -16.75
N PRO A 109 -22.79 -13.75 -16.19
CA PRO A 109 -22.42 -13.38 -14.83
C PRO A 109 -21.89 -11.94 -14.79
N ILE A 110 -21.86 -11.35 -13.60
CA ILE A 110 -21.06 -10.13 -13.36
C ILE A 110 -19.61 -10.55 -13.26
N VAL A 111 -18.84 -10.22 -14.28
CA VAL A 111 -17.40 -10.55 -14.33
C VAL A 111 -16.63 -9.59 -13.44
N LEU A 112 -15.99 -10.12 -12.41
CA LEU A 112 -15.12 -9.34 -11.55
C LEU A 112 -13.78 -9.07 -12.23
N PRO A 113 -13.09 -7.98 -11.86
CA PRO A 113 -11.76 -7.66 -12.37
C PRO A 113 -10.76 -8.82 -12.22
N ALA A 114 -9.78 -8.89 -13.13
CA ALA A 114 -8.84 -10.02 -13.21
C ALA A 114 -7.97 -10.22 -11.95
N ASP A 115 -7.81 -9.18 -11.13
CA ASP A 115 -7.10 -9.24 -9.85
C ASP A 115 -7.95 -9.85 -8.71
N VAL A 116 -9.23 -10.15 -8.94
CA VAL A 116 -10.11 -10.82 -7.98
C VAL A 116 -10.19 -12.31 -8.29
N THR A 117 -9.36 -13.09 -7.61
CA THR A 117 -9.35 -14.56 -7.72
C THR A 117 -10.57 -15.18 -7.03
N ALA A 118 -10.86 -16.46 -7.35
CA ALA A 118 -11.93 -17.19 -6.69
C ALA A 118 -11.69 -17.33 -5.18
N ASP A 119 -10.46 -17.64 -4.77
CA ASP A 119 -10.09 -17.81 -3.35
C ASP A 119 -10.21 -16.49 -2.58
N LEU A 120 -9.75 -15.38 -3.16
CA LEU A 120 -9.91 -14.06 -2.56
C LEU A 120 -11.39 -13.68 -2.42
N PHE A 121 -12.19 -13.94 -3.45
CA PHE A 121 -13.61 -13.63 -3.40
C PHE A 121 -14.35 -14.51 -2.38
N GLU A 122 -13.96 -15.77 -2.25
CA GLU A 122 -14.50 -16.68 -1.24
C GLU A 122 -14.17 -16.20 0.19
N ASP A 123 -12.91 -15.84 0.45
CA ASP A 123 -12.48 -15.26 1.72
C ASP A 123 -13.21 -13.95 2.04
N PHE A 124 -13.43 -13.14 1.01
CA PHE A 124 -14.19 -11.91 1.13
C PHE A 124 -15.63 -12.17 1.54
N LEU A 125 -16.33 -13.09 0.87
CA LEU A 125 -17.71 -13.46 1.21
C LEU A 125 -17.79 -14.07 2.61
N MET A 126 -16.82 -14.88 3.02
CA MET A 126 -16.72 -15.43 4.37
C MET A 126 -16.76 -14.32 5.43
N VAL A 127 -15.97 -13.25 5.24
CA VAL A 127 -15.92 -12.11 6.17
C VAL A 127 -17.16 -11.23 6.04
N ALA A 128 -17.56 -10.89 4.82
CA ALA A 128 -18.70 -10.00 4.54
C ALA A 128 -20.02 -10.58 5.08
N PHE A 129 -20.20 -11.89 5.00
CA PHE A 129 -21.41 -12.57 5.46
C PHE A 129 -21.39 -12.94 6.94
N GLY A 130 -20.26 -12.69 7.64
CA GLY A 130 -20.11 -12.98 9.06
C GLY A 130 -20.27 -14.45 9.43
N GLY A 131 -20.03 -15.38 8.49
CA GLY A 131 -20.14 -16.82 8.73
C GLY A 131 -21.54 -17.27 9.13
N THR A 132 -22.57 -16.68 8.51
CA THR A 132 -23.97 -16.97 8.86
C THR A 132 -24.59 -18.11 8.05
N PHE A 133 -23.79 -18.84 7.24
CA PHE A 133 -24.31 -19.86 6.33
C PHE A 133 -24.05 -21.29 6.81
N TYR A 134 -25.01 -22.16 6.49
CA TYR A 134 -25.32 -23.48 7.06
C TYR A 134 -24.20 -24.55 7.09
N ASP A 135 -23.01 -24.27 6.58
CA ASP A 135 -21.90 -25.23 6.61
C ASP A 135 -20.99 -25.00 7.81
N SER A 136 -20.95 -26.01 8.69
CA SER A 136 -20.03 -26.08 9.84
C SER A 136 -18.57 -25.77 9.46
N ALA A 137 -18.11 -26.18 8.28
CA ALA A 137 -16.73 -25.97 7.85
C ALA A 137 -16.41 -24.50 7.56
N THR A 138 -17.33 -23.76 6.95
CA THR A 138 -17.17 -22.31 6.68
C THR A 138 -17.17 -21.52 7.99
N ASN A 139 -18.01 -21.92 8.96
CA ASN A 139 -18.03 -21.29 10.27
C ASN A 139 -16.75 -21.57 11.05
N THR A 140 -16.18 -22.78 10.96
CA THR A 140 -14.86 -23.09 11.52
C THR A 140 -13.78 -22.23 10.88
N ALA A 141 -13.74 -22.09 9.55
CA ALA A 141 -12.73 -21.27 8.87
C ALA A 141 -12.78 -19.79 9.28
N LEU A 142 -13.97 -19.20 9.36
CA LEU A 142 -14.12 -17.83 9.84
C LEU A 142 -13.71 -17.69 11.31
N LEU A 143 -14.13 -18.62 12.17
CA LEU A 143 -13.77 -18.61 13.58
C LEU A 143 -12.26 -18.73 13.75
N ASP A 144 -11.59 -19.61 13.02
CA ASP A 144 -10.14 -19.76 13.03
C ASP A 144 -9.44 -18.48 12.54
N PHE A 145 -9.96 -17.85 11.49
CA PHE A 145 -9.47 -16.57 11.02
C PHE A 145 -9.63 -15.47 12.09
N ILE A 146 -10.81 -15.32 12.68
CA ILE A 146 -11.07 -14.34 13.76
C ILE A 146 -10.21 -14.62 14.98
N GLN A 147 -10.05 -15.89 15.38
CA GLN A 147 -9.18 -16.28 16.48
C GLN A 147 -7.72 -15.95 16.18
N THR A 148 -7.27 -16.15 14.95
CA THR A 148 -5.93 -15.76 14.49
C THR A 148 -5.75 -14.24 14.62
N LEU A 149 -6.74 -13.43 14.21
CA LEU A 149 -6.75 -11.97 14.40
C LEU A 149 -6.76 -11.53 15.87
N GLN A 150 -7.09 -12.42 16.81
CA GLN A 150 -7.07 -12.15 18.24
C GLN A 150 -5.76 -12.55 18.93
N LYS A 151 -4.90 -13.34 18.30
CA LYS A 151 -3.65 -13.87 18.87
C LYS A 151 -2.44 -13.14 18.28
N PRO A 152 -1.85 -12.14 18.97
CA PRO A 152 -0.68 -11.43 18.46
C PRO A 152 0.47 -12.33 18.01
N PRO A 153 0.79 -13.46 18.66
CA PRO A 153 1.87 -14.35 18.21
C PRO A 153 1.66 -14.95 16.81
N SER A 154 0.41 -15.13 16.35
CA SER A 154 0.14 -15.72 15.03
C SER A 154 0.18 -14.72 13.88
N TYR A 155 0.47 -13.44 14.13
CA TYR A 155 0.57 -12.46 13.06
C TYR A 155 1.81 -12.68 12.19
N THR A 156 1.61 -12.59 10.89
CA THR A 156 2.64 -12.76 9.85
C THR A 156 2.38 -11.75 8.72
N PRO A 157 3.39 -11.44 7.88
CA PRO A 157 3.18 -10.67 6.65
C PRO A 157 2.08 -11.27 5.75
N ALA A 158 2.03 -12.59 5.58
CA ALA A 158 0.98 -13.25 4.81
C ALA A 158 -0.44 -12.99 5.36
N LEU A 159 -0.61 -12.95 6.69
CA LEU A 159 -1.88 -12.55 7.30
C LEU A 159 -2.21 -11.08 6.99
N ALA A 160 -1.22 -10.20 7.04
CA ALA A 160 -1.41 -8.80 6.68
C ALA A 160 -1.84 -8.64 5.23
N SER A 161 -1.16 -9.33 4.29
CA SER A 161 -1.50 -9.36 2.86
C SER A 161 -2.94 -9.80 2.62
N ARG A 162 -3.36 -10.92 3.21
CA ARG A 162 -4.75 -11.39 3.12
C ARG A 162 -5.75 -10.34 3.61
N ILE A 163 -5.47 -9.69 4.75
CA ILE A 163 -6.33 -8.62 5.27
C ILE A 163 -6.37 -7.41 4.32
N ILE A 164 -5.23 -7.05 3.71
CA ILE A 164 -5.13 -5.95 2.74
C ILE A 164 -6.01 -6.22 1.52
N GLU A 165 -5.96 -7.43 0.96
CA GLU A 165 -6.78 -7.82 -0.19
C GLU A 165 -8.28 -7.72 0.13
N LEU A 166 -8.70 -8.19 1.30
CA LEU A 166 -10.09 -8.07 1.79
C LEU A 166 -10.54 -6.61 1.90
N GLY A 167 -9.70 -5.75 2.46
CA GLY A 167 -10.00 -4.31 2.59
C GLY A 167 -10.07 -3.62 1.25
N TYR A 168 -9.16 -3.96 0.34
CA TYR A 168 -9.15 -3.40 -1.00
C TYR A 168 -10.42 -3.74 -1.76
N LEU A 169 -10.86 -5.01 -1.70
CA LEU A 169 -12.12 -5.42 -2.31
C LEU A 169 -13.34 -4.78 -1.64
N GLY A 170 -13.36 -4.69 -0.30
CA GLY A 170 -14.41 -4.01 0.45
C GLY A 170 -14.54 -2.53 0.06
N TYR A 171 -13.43 -1.82 -0.09
CA TYR A 171 -13.40 -0.47 -0.64
C TYR A 171 -13.97 -0.41 -2.06
N ARG A 172 -13.54 -1.30 -2.96
CA ARG A 172 -13.98 -1.32 -4.37
C ARG A 172 -15.49 -1.56 -4.51
N LEU A 173 -16.09 -2.28 -3.57
CA LEU A 173 -17.53 -2.53 -3.47
C LEU A 173 -18.30 -1.46 -2.68
N GLY A 174 -17.61 -0.45 -2.12
CA GLY A 174 -18.23 0.61 -1.35
C GLY A 174 -18.71 0.20 0.04
N MET A 175 -18.15 -0.87 0.61
CA MET A 175 -18.47 -1.36 1.96
C MET A 175 -17.57 -0.69 3.00
N LYS A 176 -17.90 0.56 3.35
CA LYS A 176 -17.15 1.42 4.28
C LYS A 176 -16.99 0.82 5.68
N ASN A 177 -17.99 0.12 6.20
CA ASN A 177 -17.92 -0.56 7.50
C ASN A 177 -16.87 -1.67 7.50
N LEU A 178 -16.84 -2.47 6.42
CA LEU A 178 -15.82 -3.50 6.22
C LEU A 178 -14.43 -2.89 6.03
N ASP A 179 -14.32 -1.83 5.19
CA ASP A 179 -13.09 -1.06 4.99
C ASP A 179 -12.52 -0.55 6.33
N THR A 180 -13.37 0.09 7.15
CA THR A 180 -12.98 0.57 8.49
C THR A 180 -12.50 -0.57 9.39
N TRP A 181 -13.25 -1.68 9.44
CA TRP A 181 -12.86 -2.85 10.22
C TRP A 181 -11.52 -3.41 9.77
N VAL A 182 -11.31 -3.54 8.47
CA VAL A 182 -10.05 -4.03 7.89
C VAL A 182 -8.89 -3.11 8.26
N GLN A 183 -9.01 -1.79 8.09
CA GLN A 183 -7.94 -0.86 8.45
C GLN A 183 -7.53 -0.95 9.92
N ILE A 184 -8.51 -1.12 10.83
CA ILE A 184 -8.23 -1.36 12.25
C ILE A 184 -7.39 -2.64 12.43
N ARG A 185 -7.71 -3.71 11.70
CA ARG A 185 -6.97 -4.98 11.76
C ARG A 185 -5.59 -4.86 11.15
N ILE A 186 -5.42 -4.18 10.02
CA ILE A 186 -4.11 -3.89 9.42
C ILE A 186 -3.25 -3.13 10.43
N CYS A 187 -3.75 -2.03 11.00
CA CYS A 187 -3.01 -1.27 12.00
C CYS A 187 -2.58 -2.12 13.20
N LYS A 188 -3.48 -2.99 13.69
CA LYS A 188 -3.17 -3.87 14.82
C LYS A 188 -2.07 -4.87 14.45
N VAL A 189 -2.21 -5.55 13.31
CA VAL A 189 -1.23 -6.53 12.82
C VAL A 189 0.13 -5.87 12.61
N LEU A 190 0.18 -4.75 11.89
CA LEU A 190 1.43 -4.04 11.61
C LEU A 190 2.11 -3.53 12.89
N ARG A 191 1.35 -3.01 13.87
CA ARG A 191 1.90 -2.55 15.15
C ARG A 191 2.55 -3.67 15.94
N GLU A 192 1.90 -4.83 15.99
CA GLU A 192 2.47 -5.99 16.67
C GLU A 192 3.68 -6.54 15.90
N LEU A 193 3.64 -6.57 14.57
CA LEU A 193 4.78 -6.99 13.74
C LEU A 193 5.98 -6.06 13.91
N SER A 194 5.74 -4.73 13.97
CA SER A 194 6.80 -3.74 14.16
C SER A 194 7.40 -3.76 15.57
N GLY A 195 6.69 -4.31 16.57
CA GLY A 195 7.19 -4.48 17.92
C GLY A 195 8.00 -5.76 18.16
N ARG A 196 8.15 -6.62 17.14
CA ARG A 196 8.92 -7.87 17.24
C ARG A 196 10.39 -7.63 16.91
N TYR A 197 11.24 -8.45 17.53
CA TYR A 197 12.66 -8.52 17.20
C TYR A 197 13.08 -9.98 16.99
N PRO A 198 13.61 -10.36 15.81
CA PRO A 198 13.66 -9.55 14.59
C PRO A 198 12.26 -9.28 14.02
N VAL A 199 12.13 -8.20 13.25
CA VAL A 199 10.92 -7.93 12.46
C VAL A 199 10.82 -8.98 11.35
N PRO A 200 9.63 -9.59 11.10
CA PRO A 200 9.47 -10.56 10.03
C PRO A 200 9.80 -9.98 8.65
N ASP A 201 10.57 -10.72 7.86
CA ASP A 201 11.15 -10.28 6.59
C ASP A 201 10.46 -10.87 5.34
N ASP A 202 9.42 -11.69 5.51
CA ASP A 202 8.69 -12.41 4.46
C ASP A 202 7.62 -11.55 3.76
N TRP A 203 7.88 -10.25 3.61
CA TRP A 203 7.02 -9.33 2.86
C TRP A 203 7.26 -9.45 1.36
N ASP A 204 6.17 -9.54 0.59
CA ASP A 204 6.21 -9.51 -0.86
C ASP A 204 5.84 -8.12 -1.42
N ALA A 205 6.46 -7.75 -2.55
CA ALA A 205 6.21 -6.46 -3.19
C ALA A 205 4.75 -6.26 -3.64
N PRO A 206 4.08 -7.25 -4.28
CA PRO A 206 2.67 -7.13 -4.66
C PRO A 206 1.75 -6.69 -3.52
N SER A 207 1.90 -7.29 -2.34
CA SER A 207 1.09 -6.97 -1.16
C SER A 207 1.31 -5.54 -0.66
N ILE A 208 2.55 -5.07 -0.66
CA ILE A 208 2.87 -3.69 -0.26
C ILE A 208 2.36 -2.67 -1.28
N ILE A 209 2.48 -2.97 -2.58
CA ILE A 209 1.93 -2.12 -3.65
C ILE A 209 0.41 -2.04 -3.51
N GLN A 210 -0.24 -3.17 -3.25
CA GLN A 210 -1.69 -3.22 -3.03
C GLN A 210 -2.09 -2.43 -1.78
N LEU A 211 -1.34 -2.53 -0.68
CA LEU A 211 -1.56 -1.71 0.51
C LEU A 211 -1.50 -0.22 0.17
N VAL A 212 -0.47 0.20 -0.57
CA VAL A 212 -0.31 1.60 -0.99
C VAL A 212 -1.50 2.06 -1.85
N ARG A 213 -1.87 1.27 -2.87
CA ARG A 213 -3.04 1.56 -3.73
C ARG A 213 -4.33 1.63 -2.93
N TYR A 214 -4.51 0.72 -1.98
CA TYR A 214 -5.67 0.70 -1.10
C TYR A 214 -5.74 1.96 -0.24
N MET A 215 -4.64 2.30 0.44
CA MET A 215 -4.57 3.49 1.31
C MET A 215 -4.72 4.81 0.55
N GLN A 216 -4.40 4.84 -0.74
CA GLN A 216 -4.63 6.01 -1.60
C GLN A 216 -6.10 6.20 -1.96
N LYS A 217 -6.83 5.09 -2.14
CA LYS A 217 -8.16 5.08 -2.72
C LYS A 217 -9.30 5.00 -1.70
N THR A 218 -9.06 4.43 -0.52
CA THR A 218 -10.07 4.26 0.53
C THR A 218 -10.79 5.56 0.90
N SER A 219 -12.09 5.44 1.17
CA SER A 219 -12.93 6.54 1.68
C SER A 219 -12.79 6.75 3.20
N VAL A 220 -12.04 5.88 3.89
CA VAL A 220 -11.81 5.93 5.34
C VAL A 220 -10.39 6.47 5.58
N PRO A 221 -10.21 7.78 5.84
CA PRO A 221 -8.87 8.39 5.92
C PRO A 221 -8.17 8.17 7.26
N GLY A 222 -8.90 7.70 8.29
CA GLY A 222 -8.46 7.75 9.68
C GLY A 222 -7.20 6.95 10.02
N TYR A 223 -6.88 5.91 9.25
CA TYR A 223 -5.75 5.02 9.54
C TYR A 223 -4.59 5.12 8.55
N ARG A 224 -4.78 5.78 7.40
CA ARG A 224 -3.76 5.87 6.32
C ARG A 224 -2.38 6.26 6.83
N HIS A 225 -2.29 7.38 7.55
CA HIS A 225 -1.02 7.88 8.09
C HIS A 225 -0.37 6.88 9.05
N LEU A 226 -1.16 6.27 9.94
CA LEU A 226 -0.65 5.30 10.91
C LEU A 226 -0.13 4.03 10.23
N ILE A 227 -0.86 3.52 9.24
CA ILE A 227 -0.45 2.34 8.46
C ILE A 227 0.88 2.60 7.75
N PHE A 228 1.03 3.75 7.08
CA PHE A 228 2.29 4.09 6.43
C PHE A 228 3.43 4.33 7.41
N SER A 229 3.20 4.98 8.56
CA SER A 229 4.20 5.12 9.63
C SER A 229 4.70 3.74 10.10
N LEU A 230 3.79 2.79 10.36
CA LEU A 230 4.15 1.43 10.75
C LEU A 230 4.94 0.68 9.67
N MET A 231 4.54 0.81 8.40
CA MET A 231 5.29 0.21 7.29
C MET A 231 6.69 0.81 7.12
N ARG A 232 6.84 2.13 7.28
CA ARG A 232 8.15 2.79 7.26
C ARG A 232 9.06 2.27 8.36
N HIS A 233 8.52 2.08 9.56
CA HIS A 233 9.26 1.51 10.69
C HIS A 233 9.67 0.04 10.42
N ILE A 234 8.77 -0.80 9.90
CA ILE A 234 9.09 -2.19 9.50
C ILE A 234 10.24 -2.22 8.49
N ILE A 235 10.20 -1.39 7.45
CA ILE A 235 11.26 -1.29 6.44
C ILE A 235 12.57 -0.83 7.07
N SER A 236 12.54 0.23 7.89
CA SER A 236 13.70 0.78 8.59
C SER A 236 14.39 -0.26 9.46
N GLU A 237 13.65 -0.88 10.39
CA GLU A 237 14.17 -1.83 11.37
C GLU A 237 14.74 -3.09 10.69
N SER A 238 14.02 -3.61 9.69
CA SER A 238 14.48 -4.77 8.91
C SER A 238 15.75 -4.45 8.13
N THR A 239 15.85 -3.25 7.56
CA THR A 239 17.03 -2.79 6.81
C THR A 239 18.22 -2.56 7.75
N ASN A 240 17.98 -1.95 8.91
CA ASN A 240 19.01 -1.74 9.94
C ASN A 240 19.58 -3.04 10.50
N THR A 241 18.73 -4.07 10.65
CA THR A 241 19.19 -5.41 11.05
C THR A 241 20.22 -5.95 10.07
N ILE A 242 20.01 -5.74 8.76
CA ILE A 242 20.97 -6.13 7.72
C ILE A 242 22.24 -5.28 7.79
N TYR A 243 22.14 -3.96 8.01
CA TYR A 243 23.33 -3.11 8.14
C TYR A 243 24.22 -3.44 9.32
N ASN A 244 23.64 -3.98 10.39
CA ASN A 244 24.38 -4.39 11.58
C ASN A 244 24.88 -5.85 11.50
N SER A 245 24.51 -6.61 10.46
CA SER A 245 25.05 -7.94 10.22
C SER A 245 26.52 -7.85 9.77
N ILE A 246 27.33 -8.87 10.10
CA ILE A 246 28.79 -8.88 9.86
C ILE A 246 29.12 -9.15 8.38
N ASP A 247 28.12 -9.43 7.54
CA ASP A 247 28.33 -9.80 6.14
C ASP A 247 28.84 -8.64 5.27
N GLU A 248 29.70 -8.96 4.30
CA GLU A 248 30.41 -8.00 3.46
C GLU A 248 29.50 -7.16 2.55
N ALA A 249 28.27 -7.61 2.28
CA ALA A 249 27.29 -6.90 1.47
C ALA A 249 25.87 -7.01 2.06
N PRO A 250 25.14 -5.89 2.24
CA PRO A 250 23.75 -5.92 2.67
C PRO A 250 22.89 -6.68 1.65
N HIS A 251 22.36 -7.83 2.07
CA HIS A 251 21.45 -8.66 1.28
C HIS A 251 20.34 -9.22 2.19
N GLY A 252 19.18 -9.51 1.61
CA GLY A 252 18.03 -10.05 2.35
C GLY A 252 16.69 -9.69 1.71
N LYS A 253 15.63 -10.37 2.14
CA LYS A 253 14.30 -10.22 1.52
C LYS A 253 13.76 -8.80 1.54
N ILE A 254 14.02 -8.03 2.61
CA ILE A 254 13.60 -6.62 2.67
C ILE A 254 14.32 -5.75 1.62
N ILE A 255 15.57 -6.08 1.29
CA ILE A 255 16.34 -5.39 0.25
C ILE A 255 15.78 -5.73 -1.13
N ASP A 256 15.47 -7.02 -1.37
CA ASP A 256 14.81 -7.47 -2.59
C ASP A 256 13.42 -6.83 -2.77
N LEU A 257 12.66 -6.73 -1.68
CA LEU A 257 11.39 -6.00 -1.62
C LEU A 257 11.59 -4.53 -2.03
N CYS A 258 12.55 -3.83 -1.42
CA CYS A 258 12.82 -2.43 -1.76
C CYS A 258 13.26 -2.27 -3.22
N ALA A 259 14.04 -3.20 -3.76
CA ALA A 259 14.47 -3.18 -5.16
C ALA A 259 13.28 -3.38 -6.11
N ALA A 260 12.34 -4.26 -5.76
CA ALA A 260 11.09 -4.43 -6.51
C ALA A 260 10.22 -3.16 -6.44
N LEU A 261 10.01 -2.60 -5.25
CA LEU A 261 9.23 -1.37 -5.04
C LEU A 261 9.86 -0.16 -5.76
N TYR A 262 11.18 -0.07 -5.84
CA TYR A 262 11.87 1.01 -6.55
C TYR A 262 11.54 1.06 -8.06
N LYS A 263 11.22 -0.10 -8.65
CA LYS A 263 10.83 -0.21 -10.06
C LYS A 263 9.38 0.23 -10.31
N GLU A 264 8.55 0.29 -9.27
CA GLU A 264 7.14 0.65 -9.35
C GLU A 264 6.96 2.17 -9.46
N LYS A 265 6.90 2.66 -10.69
CA LYS A 265 6.77 4.10 -10.98
C LYS A 265 5.46 4.70 -10.48
N ASP A 266 4.42 3.90 -10.25
CA ASP A 266 3.18 4.35 -9.60
C ASP A 266 3.43 4.95 -8.21
N LEU A 267 4.42 4.45 -7.47
CA LEU A 267 4.76 4.94 -6.14
C LEU A 267 5.32 6.37 -6.18
N LEU A 268 6.04 6.74 -7.25
CA LEU A 268 6.60 8.08 -7.43
C LEU A 268 5.54 9.18 -7.46
N VAL A 269 4.38 8.85 -8.02
CA VAL A 269 3.29 9.79 -8.24
C VAL A 269 2.33 9.76 -7.07
N ASN A 270 1.92 8.56 -6.66
CA ASN A 270 0.77 8.40 -5.77
C ASN A 270 1.15 8.32 -4.28
N SER A 271 2.39 7.93 -3.95
CA SER A 271 2.92 7.86 -2.58
C SER A 271 4.39 8.28 -2.51
N PRO A 272 4.69 9.56 -2.80
CA PRO A 272 6.06 10.05 -2.87
C PRO A 272 6.83 9.90 -1.56
N GLU A 273 6.18 10.01 -0.39
CA GLU A 273 6.82 9.74 0.90
C GLU A 273 7.27 8.29 1.07
N PHE A 274 6.56 7.32 0.47
CA PHE A 274 6.90 5.91 0.57
C PHE A 274 8.01 5.56 -0.43
N PHE A 275 7.90 6.07 -1.67
CA PHE A 275 8.98 5.95 -2.65
C PHE A 275 10.29 6.57 -2.13
N GLY A 276 10.22 7.71 -1.45
CA GLY A 276 11.41 8.40 -0.94
C GLY A 276 12.20 7.57 0.08
N LEU A 277 11.51 6.83 0.94
CA LEU A 277 12.14 5.86 1.84
C LEU A 277 12.77 4.71 1.05
N VAL A 278 12.05 4.12 0.10
CA VAL A 278 12.58 3.04 -0.76
C VAL A 278 13.83 3.52 -1.51
N PHE A 279 13.79 4.71 -2.10
CA PHE A 279 14.94 5.34 -2.74
C PHE A 279 16.10 5.54 -1.77
N ALA A 280 15.86 6.01 -0.54
CA ALA A 280 16.89 6.14 0.49
C ALA A 280 17.55 4.79 0.79
N VAL A 281 16.77 3.72 0.93
CA VAL A 281 17.27 2.36 1.12
C VAL A 281 18.20 1.98 -0.04
N ILE A 282 17.72 2.06 -1.29
CA ILE A 282 18.52 1.67 -2.45
C ILE A 282 19.82 2.49 -2.57
N VAL A 283 19.78 3.81 -2.36
CA VAL A 283 20.99 4.67 -2.40
C VAL A 283 21.98 4.27 -1.30
N SER A 284 21.48 3.92 -0.11
CA SER A 284 22.30 3.62 1.07
C SER A 284 23.06 2.29 1.01
N LEU A 285 22.69 1.39 0.07
CA LEU A 285 23.40 0.14 -0.21
C LEU A 285 24.76 0.38 -0.88
N GLY A 286 24.89 1.45 -1.66
CA GLY A 286 26.11 1.79 -2.38
C GLY A 286 26.35 0.94 -3.64
N HIS A 287 27.35 1.36 -4.42
CA HIS A 287 27.59 0.85 -5.78
C HIS A 287 28.13 -0.57 -5.87
N THR A 288 28.67 -1.10 -4.78
CA THR A 288 29.17 -2.48 -4.69
C THR A 288 28.08 -3.48 -4.34
N SER A 289 26.85 -3.02 -4.05
CA SER A 289 25.73 -3.89 -3.71
C SER A 289 25.26 -4.70 -4.94
N PRO A 290 24.93 -6.00 -4.76
CA PRO A 290 24.30 -6.82 -5.79
C PRO A 290 23.03 -6.21 -6.37
N VAL A 291 22.27 -5.44 -5.57
CA VAL A 291 21.09 -4.73 -6.07
C VAL A 291 21.45 -3.78 -7.20
N TRP A 292 22.52 -3.01 -7.03
CA TRP A 292 22.94 -2.06 -8.06
C TRP A 292 23.50 -2.78 -9.28
N THR A 293 24.29 -3.84 -9.09
CA THR A 293 24.97 -4.52 -10.19
C THR A 293 24.02 -5.41 -11.00
N ASP A 294 23.10 -6.10 -10.34
CA ASP A 294 22.38 -7.24 -10.92
C ASP A 294 20.89 -6.92 -11.15
N HIS A 295 20.30 -6.04 -10.34
CA HIS A 295 18.84 -5.80 -10.37
C HIS A 295 18.44 -4.48 -11.02
N LEU A 296 19.36 -3.52 -11.19
CA LEU A 296 19.06 -2.18 -11.68
C LEU A 296 19.57 -1.93 -13.11
N THR A 297 18.84 -1.11 -13.85
CA THR A 297 19.22 -0.74 -15.22
C THR A 297 20.47 0.15 -15.22
N ARG A 298 21.04 0.40 -16.40
CA ARG A 298 22.15 1.35 -16.52
C ARG A 298 21.70 2.75 -16.13
N GLU A 299 20.50 3.14 -16.52
CA GLU A 299 19.88 4.43 -16.26
C GLU A 299 19.65 4.62 -14.76
N ASP A 300 19.07 3.63 -14.08
CA ASP A 300 18.88 3.65 -12.62
C ASP A 300 20.22 3.84 -11.89
N ARG A 301 21.26 3.09 -12.29
CA ARG A 301 22.60 3.22 -11.70
C ARG A 301 23.18 4.62 -11.86
N ARG A 302 23.03 5.26 -13.02
CA ARG A 302 23.53 6.63 -13.26
C ARG A 302 22.86 7.61 -12.30
N VAL A 303 21.54 7.50 -12.13
CA VAL A 303 20.78 8.30 -11.16
C VAL A 303 21.28 8.05 -9.73
N LEU A 304 21.51 6.79 -9.35
CA LEU A 304 21.99 6.44 -8.02
C LEU A 304 23.43 6.89 -7.74
N TYR A 305 24.33 6.88 -8.72
CA TYR A 305 25.67 7.45 -8.58
C TYR A 305 25.62 8.97 -8.33
N ALA A 306 24.76 9.67 -9.08
CA ALA A 306 24.53 11.09 -8.87
C ALA A 306 23.90 11.37 -7.49
N ALA A 307 22.93 10.55 -7.08
CA ALA A 307 22.32 10.62 -5.76
C ALA A 307 23.36 10.43 -4.65
N ASN A 308 24.20 9.39 -4.73
CA ASN A 308 25.18 9.09 -3.69
C ASN A 308 26.23 10.20 -3.52
N THR A 309 26.57 10.89 -4.62
CA THR A 309 27.46 12.06 -4.57
C THR A 309 26.75 13.28 -3.97
N THR A 310 25.53 13.58 -4.45
CA THR A 310 24.78 14.78 -4.04
C THR A 310 24.22 14.70 -2.63
N LEU A 311 23.95 13.49 -2.12
CA LEU A 311 23.43 13.22 -0.78
C LEU A 311 24.54 12.93 0.25
N THR A 312 25.81 13.19 -0.09
CA THR A 312 26.89 13.21 0.90
C THR A 312 26.80 14.49 1.74
N CYS A 313 27.11 14.41 3.04
CA CYS A 313 27.01 15.52 3.99
C CYS A 313 25.60 16.14 3.98
N LEU A 314 24.60 15.34 4.33
CA LEU A 314 23.18 15.72 4.25
C LEU A 314 22.83 16.99 5.03
N SER A 315 23.58 17.34 6.08
CA SER A 315 23.43 18.57 6.84
C SER A 315 23.50 19.85 5.98
N ASN A 316 24.12 19.78 4.79
CA ASN A 316 24.22 20.90 3.86
C ASN A 316 23.01 20.99 2.90
N GLN A 317 22.10 20.01 2.90
CA GLN A 317 20.94 19.95 2.02
C GLN A 317 19.75 20.65 2.68
N ASN A 318 19.68 21.98 2.50
CA ASN A 318 18.62 22.81 3.09
C ASN A 318 17.22 22.45 2.54
N ASP A 319 17.14 21.92 1.32
CA ASP A 319 15.89 21.55 0.65
C ASP A 319 15.23 20.28 1.22
N LEU A 320 16.00 19.44 1.91
CA LEU A 320 15.50 18.22 2.56
C LEU A 320 15.01 18.45 3.99
N GLU A 321 15.14 19.67 4.51
CA GLU A 321 14.75 20.06 5.88
C GLU A 321 15.36 19.17 6.98
N VAL A 322 16.51 18.53 6.78
CA VAL A 322 17.12 17.60 7.78
C VAL A 322 17.61 18.28 9.06
N GLY A 323 17.57 19.61 9.14
CA GLY A 323 18.08 20.39 10.26
C GLY A 323 17.48 20.00 11.62
N TRP A 324 16.23 19.52 11.66
CA TRP A 324 15.58 19.09 12.90
C TRP A 324 16.21 17.83 13.52
N ILE A 325 16.91 17.02 12.72
CA ILE A 325 17.62 15.81 13.19
C ILE A 325 18.91 16.20 13.93
N VAL A 326 19.52 17.32 13.53
CA VAL A 326 20.75 17.84 14.15
C VAL A 326 20.42 18.76 15.33
N ASP A 327 19.40 19.61 15.17
CA ASP A 327 18.90 20.51 16.19
C ASP A 327 17.40 20.29 16.43
N PRO A 328 16.99 19.68 17.55
CA PRO A 328 15.59 19.38 17.83
C PRO A 328 14.75 20.62 18.13
N THR A 329 15.31 21.83 18.18
CA THR A 329 14.59 23.06 18.53
C THR A 329 13.29 23.22 17.73
N ALA A 330 13.30 22.85 16.45
CA ALA A 330 12.13 22.93 15.57
C ALA A 330 10.97 21.98 15.95
N ILE A 331 11.24 20.93 16.73
CA ILE A 331 10.26 19.92 17.16
C ILE A 331 10.17 19.78 18.69
N ARG A 332 10.93 20.58 19.44
CA ARG A 332 10.98 20.59 20.91
C ARG A 332 9.78 21.34 21.48
N HIS A 333 8.63 20.69 21.53
CA HIS A 333 7.43 21.23 22.18
C HIS A 333 7.14 20.56 23.51
N THR A 334 8.01 20.83 24.49
CA THR A 334 7.92 20.25 25.84
C THR A 334 7.44 21.24 26.88
N CYS A 335 6.68 20.79 27.88
CA CYS A 335 6.42 21.58 29.07
C CYS A 335 7.66 21.65 29.98
N ALA A 336 7.64 22.55 30.98
CA ALA A 336 8.75 22.74 31.91
C ALA A 336 9.21 21.43 32.60
N LYS A 337 8.28 20.53 32.92
CA LYS A 337 8.59 19.24 33.56
C LYS A 337 9.32 18.26 32.63
N CYS A 338 9.06 18.34 31.33
CA CYS A 338 9.61 17.40 30.35
C CYS A 338 10.89 17.90 29.68
N SER A 339 11.16 19.21 29.72
CA SER A 339 12.30 19.83 29.04
C SER A 339 13.64 19.22 29.44
N GLY A 340 13.83 18.92 30.74
CA GLY A 340 15.09 18.36 31.23
C GLY A 340 15.36 16.92 30.76
N ASN A 341 14.31 16.11 30.57
CA ASN A 341 14.47 14.73 30.08
C ASN A 341 14.59 14.67 28.55
N PHE A 342 14.03 15.64 27.85
CA PHE A 342 14.00 15.68 26.38
C PHE A 342 15.40 15.59 25.78
N ASP A 343 16.34 16.44 26.23
CA ASP A 343 17.69 16.50 25.66
C ASP A 343 18.46 15.19 25.88
N SER A 344 18.29 14.55 27.04
CA SER A 344 18.89 13.24 27.33
C SER A 344 18.32 12.13 26.45
N CYS A 345 16.99 12.07 26.29
CA CYS A 345 16.33 11.11 25.40
C CYS A 345 16.70 11.35 23.92
N TRP A 346 16.85 12.62 23.52
CA TRP A 346 17.26 13.01 22.18
C TRP A 346 18.67 12.52 21.88
N GLU A 347 19.63 12.82 22.75
CA GLU A 347 21.01 12.37 22.61
C GLU A 347 21.09 10.84 22.57
N ALA A 348 20.36 10.14 23.43
CA ALA A 348 20.34 8.67 23.46
C ALA A 348 19.81 8.03 22.17
N ALA A 349 18.86 8.68 21.49
CA ALA A 349 18.25 8.16 20.26
C ALA A 349 18.96 8.63 18.97
N PHE A 350 19.37 9.89 18.90
CA PHE A 350 19.83 10.55 17.67
C PHE A 350 21.35 10.79 17.58
N SER A 351 22.12 10.58 18.66
CA SER A 351 23.60 10.75 18.64
C SER A 351 24.28 9.91 17.55
N ARG A 352 23.68 8.78 17.17
CA ARG A 352 24.15 7.91 16.08
C ARG A 352 24.23 8.62 14.73
N CYS A 353 23.39 9.62 14.48
CA CYS A 353 23.41 10.39 13.23
C CYS A 353 24.68 11.23 13.04
N LYS A 354 25.49 11.45 14.09
CA LYS A 354 26.72 12.26 14.08
C LYS A 354 26.55 13.65 13.45
N GLY A 355 25.33 14.19 13.46
CA GLY A 355 24.98 15.47 12.83
C GLY A 355 24.90 15.46 11.30
N LEU A 356 24.80 14.28 10.66
CA LEU A 356 24.60 14.12 9.21
C LEU A 356 25.63 14.88 8.36
N LYS A 357 26.89 14.88 8.81
CA LYS A 357 28.01 15.62 8.21
C LYS A 357 29.08 14.69 7.65
N SER A 358 28.74 13.42 7.38
CA SER A 358 29.72 12.47 6.89
C SER A 358 30.18 12.83 5.49
N ARG A 359 31.48 12.64 5.25
CA ARG A 359 32.08 12.69 3.91
C ARG A 359 32.09 11.34 3.23
N MET A 360 31.73 10.27 3.95
CA MET A 360 31.62 8.94 3.38
C MET A 360 30.29 8.82 2.65
N GLN A 361 30.36 8.36 1.40
CA GLN A 361 29.20 8.06 0.59
C GLN A 361 28.29 7.07 1.34
N SER A 362 26.99 7.22 1.15
CA SER A 362 25.95 6.40 1.77
C SER A 362 25.84 6.45 3.31
N GLU A 363 26.78 7.01 4.09
CA GLU A 363 26.70 6.98 5.58
C GLU A 363 25.52 7.80 6.11
N ASP A 364 25.40 9.08 5.72
CA ASP A 364 24.32 9.94 6.22
C ASP A 364 22.94 9.43 5.78
N ILE A 365 22.80 8.91 4.56
CA ILE A 365 21.53 8.37 4.07
C ILE A 365 21.14 7.07 4.80
N ARG A 366 22.09 6.27 5.31
CA ARG A 366 21.77 5.14 6.20
C ARG A 366 21.11 5.61 7.50
N HIS A 367 21.51 6.75 8.04
CA HIS A 367 20.83 7.35 9.19
C HIS A 367 19.43 7.87 8.85
N ILE A 368 19.21 8.33 7.61
CA ILE A 368 17.86 8.68 7.15
C ILE A 368 16.98 7.45 7.02
N VAL A 369 17.50 6.33 6.51
CA VAL A 369 16.79 5.05 6.46
C VAL A 369 16.40 4.60 7.86
N ALA A 370 17.32 4.74 8.82
CA ALA A 370 17.15 4.37 10.23
C ALA A 370 16.27 5.33 11.07
N LEU A 371 15.84 6.44 10.48
CA LEU A 371 15.17 7.53 11.19
C LEU A 371 13.88 7.11 11.92
N PRO A 372 13.00 6.26 11.35
CA PRO A 372 11.84 5.74 12.07
C PRO A 372 12.21 5.03 13.38
N ASP A 373 13.33 4.31 13.40
CA ASP A 373 13.78 3.57 14.59
C ASP A 373 14.31 4.53 15.66
N TYR A 374 14.98 5.61 15.26
CA TYR A 374 15.40 6.66 16.19
C TYR A 374 14.19 7.36 16.83
N VAL A 375 13.14 7.63 16.04
CA VAL A 375 11.89 8.22 16.54
C VAL A 375 11.16 7.25 17.48
N ALA A 376 11.11 5.95 17.15
CA ALA A 376 10.54 4.91 18.01
C ALA A 376 11.32 4.78 19.32
N GLN A 377 12.65 4.74 19.26
CA GLN A 377 13.54 4.71 20.42
C GLN A 377 13.32 5.94 21.30
N PHE A 378 13.33 7.15 20.72
CA PHE A 378 13.06 8.38 21.47
C PHE A 378 11.71 8.30 22.18
N THR A 379 10.66 7.86 21.49
CA THR A 379 9.30 7.78 22.04
C THR A 379 9.22 6.80 23.20
N SER A 380 9.96 5.68 23.13
CA SER A 380 10.06 4.70 24.22
C SER A 380 10.77 5.26 25.46
N LEU A 381 11.82 6.08 25.26
CA LEU A 381 12.59 6.70 26.34
C LEU A 381 11.84 7.91 26.93
N PHE A 382 11.13 8.65 26.09
CA PHE A 382 10.41 9.87 26.44
C PHE A 382 8.94 9.59 26.75
N ALA A 383 8.71 8.79 27.80
CA ALA A 383 7.38 8.51 28.32
C ALA A 383 6.86 9.69 29.16
N ALA A 384 6.11 10.60 28.52
CA ALA A 384 5.56 11.79 29.17
C ALA A 384 4.02 11.72 29.32
N PRO A 385 3.45 11.78 30.53
CA PRO A 385 2.00 11.71 30.74
C PRO A 385 1.25 12.97 30.26
N CYS A 386 1.96 14.09 30.07
CA CYS A 386 1.39 15.39 29.70
C CYS A 386 1.16 15.58 28.19
N GLY A 387 1.20 14.52 27.40
CA GLY A 387 0.98 14.56 25.94
C GLY A 387 2.14 15.12 25.11
N CYS A 388 3.24 15.57 25.72
CA CYS A 388 4.43 16.06 25.00
C CYS A 388 5.00 15.00 24.06
N SER A 389 5.04 13.72 24.49
CA SER A 389 5.49 12.59 23.67
C SER A 389 4.64 12.42 22.41
N LYS A 390 3.31 12.50 22.53
CA LYS A 390 2.39 12.46 21.39
C LYS A 390 2.58 13.64 20.43
N ARG A 391 2.82 14.85 20.96
CA ARG A 391 3.09 16.03 20.12
C ARG A 391 4.40 15.90 19.35
N PHE A 392 5.45 15.45 20.03
CA PHE A 392 6.73 15.13 19.39
C PHE A 392 6.54 14.11 18.27
N TRP A 393 5.90 12.97 18.56
CA TRP A 393 5.65 11.91 17.59
C TRP A 393 4.98 12.44 16.31
N ASN A 394 3.89 13.20 16.47
CA ASN A 394 3.17 13.76 15.33
C ASN A 394 4.04 14.70 14.49
N GLN A 395 4.89 15.50 15.11
CA GLN A 395 5.78 16.41 14.38
C GLN A 395 6.95 15.68 13.72
N ALA A 396 7.55 14.71 14.40
CA ALA A 396 8.61 13.88 13.84
C ALA A 396 8.09 13.12 12.61
N GLU A 397 6.90 12.50 12.69
CA GLU A 397 6.26 11.82 11.55
C GLU A 397 5.99 12.77 10.38
N GLN A 398 5.47 13.96 10.64
CA GLN A 398 5.25 14.97 9.60
C GLN A 398 6.55 15.37 8.92
N ARG A 399 7.62 15.60 9.70
CA ARG A 399 8.94 15.99 9.16
C ARG A 399 9.61 14.85 8.41
N MET A 400 9.46 13.59 8.86
CA MET A 400 9.90 12.42 8.11
C MET A 400 9.18 12.31 6.77
N GLU A 401 7.86 12.51 6.75
CA GLU A 401 7.09 12.51 5.50
C GLU A 401 7.58 13.56 4.51
N LEU A 402 7.83 14.79 4.99
CA LEU A 402 8.39 15.86 4.16
C LEU A 402 9.79 15.53 3.64
N LEU A 403 10.66 14.99 4.50
CA LEU A 403 12.00 14.54 4.11
C LEU A 403 11.94 13.49 2.99
N TYR A 404 11.13 12.44 3.17
CA TYR A 404 11.01 11.40 2.15
C TYR A 404 10.39 11.93 0.85
N ARG A 405 9.42 12.86 0.92
CA ARG A 405 8.94 13.55 -0.29
C ARG A 405 10.05 14.35 -0.96
N GLY A 406 10.87 15.07 -0.21
CA GLY A 406 12.03 15.78 -0.73
C GLY A 406 13.02 14.86 -1.44
N LEU A 407 13.24 13.66 -0.90
CA LEU A 407 14.06 12.63 -1.55
C LEU A 407 13.45 12.11 -2.86
N THR A 408 12.13 11.98 -2.94
CA THR A 408 11.44 11.65 -4.20
C THR A 408 11.57 12.75 -5.24
N GLU A 409 11.43 14.02 -4.85
CA GLU A 409 11.65 15.15 -5.76
C GLU A 409 13.11 15.23 -6.22
N ARG A 410 14.06 14.90 -5.33
CA ARG A 410 15.48 14.78 -5.70
C ARG A 410 15.70 13.68 -6.73
N TYR A 411 15.09 12.51 -6.54
CA TYR A 411 15.13 11.44 -7.54
C TYR A 411 14.60 11.91 -8.90
N LYS A 412 13.44 12.57 -8.94
CA LYS A 412 12.86 13.12 -10.18
C LYS A 412 13.81 14.09 -10.90
N LEU A 413 14.45 14.99 -10.15
CA LEU A 413 15.43 15.94 -10.69
C LEU A 413 16.66 15.21 -11.29
N LEU A 414 17.16 14.19 -10.58
CA LEU A 414 18.32 13.42 -11.05
C LEU A 414 18.00 12.64 -12.32
N VAL A 415 16.81 12.05 -12.44
CA VAL A 415 16.34 11.38 -13.67
C VAL A 415 16.30 12.35 -14.86
N GLN A 416 16.01 13.63 -14.65
CA GLN A 416 15.94 14.63 -15.72
C GLN A 416 17.31 15.17 -16.14
N THR A 417 18.29 15.13 -15.24
CA THR A 417 19.59 15.79 -15.40
C THR A 417 20.72 14.86 -15.85
N VAL A 418 20.55 13.55 -15.67
CA VAL A 418 21.55 12.51 -15.98
C VAL A 418 21.13 11.70 -17.20
#